data_AF-A0A2G9MP56-F1
#
_entry.id   AF-A0A2G9MP56-F1
#
_cell.length_a   1.000
_cell.length_b   1.000
_cell.length_c   1.000
_cell.angle_alpha   90.00
_cell.angle_beta   90.00
_cell.angle_gamma   90.00
#
_symmetry.space_group_name_H-M   'P 1'
#
loop_
_entity.id
_entity.type
_entity.pdbx_description
1 polymer ?
#
loop_
_entity_poly.entity_id
_entity_poly.type
_entity_poly.pdbx_seq_one_letter_code
_entity_poly.pdbx_strand_id
1 'polypeptide(L)'
;MVKIVSYSEAFSLVSPWYNLSMILIGLYLFRTLSKIKNKNVDLTPWKFVFFALGIGLVEEILIILRSAQLINIPLHINGFFEIIIVSFLLYTLLLKRKSLK
;
A
#
# COMPACT_ATOMS: atom_id res chain seq x y z
N MET A 1 15.82 -33.67 -6.40
CA MET A 1 16.86 -32.62 -6.54
C MET A 1 16.38 -31.40 -5.79
N VAL A 2 16.97 -31.08 -4.63
CA VAL A 2 16.57 -29.92 -3.82
C VAL A 2 17.11 -28.67 -4.52
N LYS A 3 16.25 -27.82 -5.07
CA LYS A 3 16.65 -26.51 -5.59
C LYS A 3 17.05 -25.65 -4.40
N ILE A 4 18.33 -25.29 -4.31
CA ILE A 4 18.79 -24.25 -3.39
C ILE A 4 18.27 -22.93 -3.96
N VAL A 5 17.19 -22.43 -3.37
CA VAL A 5 16.62 -21.13 -3.72
C VAL A 5 17.52 -20.06 -3.11
N SER A 6 17.88 -19.05 -3.90
CA SER A 6 18.65 -17.93 -3.35
C SER A 6 17.80 -17.16 -2.33
N TYR A 7 18.44 -16.57 -1.31
CA TYR A 7 17.72 -15.74 -0.33
C TYR A 7 16.89 -14.63 -0.99
N SER A 8 17.38 -14.07 -2.10
CA SER A 8 16.68 -13.05 -2.89
C SER A 8 15.37 -13.56 -3.49
N GLU A 9 15.38 -14.76 -4.07
CA GLU A 9 14.18 -15.37 -4.64
C GLU A 9 13.17 -15.74 -3.55
N ALA A 10 13.63 -16.31 -2.44
CA ALA A 10 12.76 -16.61 -1.30
C ALA A 10 12.11 -15.33 -0.74
N PHE A 11 12.89 -14.26 -0.59
CA PHE A 11 12.37 -12.97 -0.15
C PHE A 11 11.36 -12.38 -1.13
N SER A 12 11.64 -12.45 -2.44
CA SER A 12 10.75 -11.93 -3.49
C SER A 12 9.40 -12.67 -3.54
N LEU A 13 9.37 -13.94 -3.15
CA LEU A 13 8.12 -14.72 -3.06
C LEU A 13 7.29 -14.37 -1.81
N VAL A 14 7.94 -14.04 -0.70
CA VAL A 14 7.27 -13.78 0.59
C VAL A 14 6.87 -12.31 0.74
N SER A 15 7.65 -11.37 0.19
CA SER A 15 7.44 -9.93 0.33
C SER A 15 6.02 -9.45 -0.03
N PRO A 16 5.39 -9.91 -1.13
CA PRO A 16 4.04 -9.47 -1.49
C PRO A 16 2.99 -9.83 -0.42
N TRP A 17 3.13 -11.01 0.20
CA TRP A 17 2.22 -11.45 1.27
C TRP A 17 2.37 -10.61 2.54
N TYR A 18 3.60 -10.23 2.88
CA TYR A 18 3.87 -9.33 4.00
C TYR A 18 3.29 -7.94 3.74
N ASN A 19 3.52 -7.37 2.55
CA ASN A 19 2.98 -6.08 2.15
C ASN A 19 1.45 -6.07 2.17
N LEU A 20 0.82 -7.09 1.59
CA LEU A 20 -0.63 -7.25 1.62
C LEU A 20 -1.16 -7.27 3.05
N SER A 21 -0.52 -8.03 3.94
CA SER A 21 -0.90 -8.11 5.36
C SER A 21 -0.81 -6.75 6.05
N MET A 22 0.27 -6.00 5.81
CA MET A 22 0.47 -4.65 6.34
C MET A 22 -0.61 -3.67 5.84
N ILE A 23 -0.97 -3.74 4.56
CA ILE A 23 -2.05 -2.92 3.99
C ILE A 23 -3.40 -3.25 4.65
N LEU A 24 -3.71 -4.54 4.81
CA LEU A 24 -4.95 -4.97 5.47
C LEU A 24 -5.04 -4.47 6.92
N ILE A 25 -3.94 -4.52 7.66
CA ILE A 25 -3.85 -3.95 9.01
C ILE A 25 -4.09 -2.43 8.96
N GLY A 26 -3.46 -1.72 8.01
CA GLY A 26 -3.67 -0.29 7.81
C GLY A 26 -5.13 0.07 7.53
N LEU A 27 -5.81 -0.69 6.65
CA LEU A 27 -7.23 -0.51 6.35
C LEU A 27 -8.11 -0.75 7.58
N TYR A 28 -7.80 -1.78 8.37
CA TYR A 28 -8.50 -2.07 9.63
C TYR A 28 -8.35 -0.93 10.65
N LEU A 29 -7.12 -0.45 10.87
CA LEU A 29 -6.84 0.66 11.79
C LEU A 29 -7.54 1.95 11.34
N PHE A 30 -7.52 2.25 10.04
CA PHE A 30 -8.18 3.43 9.51
C PHE A 30 -9.72 3.35 9.64
N ARG A 31 -10.30 2.16 9.43
CA ARG A 31 -11.73 1.93 9.69
C ARG A 31 -12.09 2.20 11.14
N THR A 32 -11.22 1.81 12.07
CA THR A 32 -11.41 2.09 13.51
C THR A 32 -11.27 3.58 13.80
N LEU A 33 -10.25 4.25 13.25
CA LEU A 33 -10.03 5.69 13.39
C LEU A 33 -11.22 6.50 12.88
N SER A 34 -11.78 6.13 11.71
CA SER A 34 -12.91 6.83 11.08
C SER A 34 -14.21 6.76 11.89
N LYS A 35 -14.35 5.78 12.78
CA LYS A 35 -15.53 5.67 13.67
C LYS A 35 -15.43 6.61 14.88
N ILE A 36 -14.24 7.08 15.22
CA ILE A 36 -14.04 7.99 16.35
C ILE A 36 -14.55 9.37 15.95
N LYS A 37 -15.69 9.78 16.52
CA LYS A 37 -16.27 11.11 16.32
C LYS A 37 -15.53 12.15 17.16
N ASN A 38 -14.28 12.47 16.80
CA ASN A 38 -13.54 13.56 17.43
C ASN A 38 -13.47 14.76 16.47
N LYS A 39 -14.19 15.84 16.81
CA LYS A 39 -14.22 17.07 15.99
C LYS A 39 -12.90 17.86 16.02
N ASN A 40 -12.01 17.55 16.96
CA ASN A 40 -10.75 18.27 17.15
C ASN A 40 -9.58 17.67 16.35
N VAL A 41 -9.82 16.58 15.60
CA VAL A 41 -8.78 15.94 14.78
C VAL A 41 -9.11 16.11 13.31
N ASP A 42 -8.23 16.78 12.57
CA ASP A 42 -8.35 16.84 11.12
C ASP A 42 -8.02 15.46 10.50
N LEU A 43 -9.05 14.79 10.00
CA LEU A 43 -8.95 13.50 9.32
C LEU A 43 -8.64 13.63 7.83
N THR A 44 -8.60 14.85 7.28
CA THR A 44 -8.39 15.10 5.85
C THR A 44 -7.08 14.49 5.33
N PRO A 45 -5.92 14.65 5.99
CA PRO A 45 -4.67 14.00 5.55
C PRO A 45 -4.80 12.47 5.54
N TRP A 46 -5.48 11.91 6.52
CA TRP A 46 -5.64 10.47 6.66
C TRP A 46 -6.51 9.86 5.56
N LYS A 47 -7.46 10.62 4.98
CA LYS A 47 -8.23 10.17 3.81
C LYS A 47 -7.34 9.94 2.59
N PHE A 48 -6.33 10.77 2.38
CA PHE A 48 -5.36 10.60 1.28
C PHE A 48 -4.46 9.39 1.51
N VAL A 49 -4.03 9.15 2.76
CA VAL A 49 -3.31 7.93 3.13
C VAL A 49 -4.16 6.69 2.90
N PHE A 50 -5.44 6.73 3.28
CA PHE A 50 -6.36 5.61 3.05
C PHE A 50 -6.56 5.32 1.56
N PHE A 51 -6.69 6.37 0.74
CA PHE A 51 -6.76 6.22 -0.71
C PHE A 51 -5.48 5.58 -1.27
N ALA A 52 -4.30 6.03 -0.83
CA ALA A 52 -3.01 5.44 -1.20
C ALA A 52 -2.89 3.96 -0.78
N LEU A 53 -3.36 3.60 0.42
CA LEU A 53 -3.43 2.21 0.88
C LEU A 53 -4.39 1.36 0.02
N GLY A 54 -5.51 1.93 -0.41
CA GLY A 54 -6.43 1.26 -1.34
C GLY A 54 -5.80 0.98 -2.69
N ILE A 55 -5.00 1.92 -3.22
CA ILE A 55 -4.22 1.70 -4.44
C ILE A 55 -3.17 0.62 -4.22
N GLY A 56 -2.42 0.67 -3.11
CA GLY A 56 -1.45 -0.36 -2.75
C GLY A 56 -2.07 -1.75 -2.62
N LEU A 57 -3.31 -1.84 -2.12
CA LEU A 57 -4.04 -3.11 -2.06
C LEU A 57 -4.26 -3.69 -3.47
N VAL A 58 -4.70 -2.86 -4.41
CA VAL A 58 -4.89 -3.27 -5.81
C VAL A 58 -3.56 -3.72 -6.41
N GLU A 59 -2.50 -2.95 -6.22
CA GLU A 59 -1.16 -3.28 -6.71
C GLU A 59 -0.68 -4.64 -6.20
N GLU A 60 -0.75 -4.89 -4.88
CA GLU A 60 -0.31 -6.17 -4.30
C GLU A 60 -1.16 -7.35 -4.78
N ILE A 61 -2.47 -7.17 -4.99
CA ILE A 61 -3.32 -8.19 -5.60
C ILE A 61 -2.83 -8.52 -7.01
N LEU A 62 -2.50 -7.51 -7.83
CA LEU A 62 -1.96 -7.73 -9.18
C LEU A 62 -0.60 -8.44 -9.15
N ILE A 63 0.26 -8.11 -8.18
CA ILE A 63 1.56 -8.79 -7.98
C ILE A 63 1.36 -10.27 -7.68
N ILE A 64 0.45 -10.59 -6.76
CA ILE A 64 0.17 -11.97 -6.36
C ILE A 64 -0.48 -12.75 -7.51
N LEU A 65 -1.43 -12.16 -8.23
CA LEU A 65 -2.04 -12.80 -9.40
C LEU A 65 -1.02 -13.05 -10.52
N ARG A 66 -0.07 -12.12 -10.73
CA ARG A 66 1.04 -12.29 -11.68
C ARG A 66 2.00 -13.38 -11.24
N SER A 67 2.36 -13.45 -9.95
CA SER A 67 3.26 -14.49 -9.44
C SER A 67 2.63 -15.89 -9.50
N ALA A 68 1.31 -15.97 -9.34
CA ALA A 68 0.52 -17.17 -9.57
C ALA A 68 0.28 -17.51 -11.06
N GLN A 69 0.83 -16.72 -11.99
CA GLN A 69 0.67 -16.87 -13.44
C GLN A 69 -0.80 -16.80 -13.93
N LEU A 70 -1.70 -16.19 -13.14
CA LEU A 70 -3.12 -16.05 -13.48
C LEU A 70 -3.37 -14.88 -14.43
N ILE A 71 -2.48 -13.89 -14.43
CA ILE A 71 -2.54 -12.70 -15.29
C ILE A 71 -1.16 -12.38 -15.84
N ASN A 72 -1.11 -11.81 -17.04
CA ASN A 72 0.13 -11.33 -17.65
C ASN A 72 0.08 -9.80 -17.74
N ILE A 73 0.57 -9.13 -16.69
CA ILE A 73 0.64 -7.68 -16.61
C ILE A 73 2.11 -7.24 -16.71
N PRO A 74 2.42 -6.28 -17.60
CA PRO A 74 3.75 -5.70 -17.69
C PRO A 74 4.29 -5.16 -16.36
N LEU A 75 5.58 -5.38 -16.11
CA LEU A 75 6.23 -4.97 -14.85
C LEU A 75 6.15 -3.45 -14.58
N HIS A 76 6.13 -2.63 -15.63
CA HIS A 76 6.08 -1.17 -15.49
C HIS A 76 4.78 -0.64 -14.87
N ILE A 77 3.71 -1.45 -14.85
CA ILE A 77 2.45 -1.07 -14.21
C ILE A 77 2.60 -0.95 -12.69
N ASN A 78 3.48 -1.75 -12.08
CA ASN A 78 3.84 -1.61 -10.66
C ASN A 78 4.44 -0.22 -10.39
N GLY A 79 5.44 0.18 -11.18
CA GLY A 79 6.07 1.50 -11.03
C GLY A 79 5.07 2.66 -11.20
N PHE A 80 4.03 2.49 -12.03
CA PHE A 80 2.95 3.47 -12.15
C PHE A 80 2.13 3.59 -10.85
N PHE A 81 1.77 2.46 -10.22
CA PHE A 81 1.07 2.45 -8.94
C PHE A 81 1.93 3.07 -7.82
N GLU A 82 3.21 2.72 -7.75
CA GLU A 82 4.15 3.29 -6.78
C GLU A 82 4.22 4.82 -6.88
N ILE A 83 4.32 5.37 -8.10
CA ILE A 83 4.37 6.83 -8.32
C ILE A 83 3.10 7.49 -7.77
N ILE A 84 1.93 6.89 -7.99
CA ILE A 84 0.68 7.42 -7.46
C ILE A 84 0.69 7.39 -5.92
N ILE A 85 1.03 6.25 -5.32
CA ILE A 85 1.07 6.08 -3.86
C ILE A 85 2.02 7.11 -3.23
N VAL A 86 3.24 7.23 -3.75
CA VAL A 86 4.24 8.19 -3.26
C VAL A 86 3.75 9.62 -3.41
N SER A 87 3.11 9.97 -4.53
CA SER A 87 2.55 11.31 -4.75
C SER A 87 1.48 11.67 -3.71
N PHE A 88 0.59 10.72 -3.38
CA PHE A 88 -0.42 10.92 -2.33
C PHE A 88 0.20 11.05 -0.93
N LEU A 89 1.24 10.28 -0.63
CA LEU A 89 1.98 10.40 0.64
C LEU A 89 2.68 11.75 0.76
N LEU A 90 3.38 12.20 -0.28
CA LEU A 90 4.03 13.51 -0.31
C LEU A 90 3.00 14.64 -0.17
N TYR A 91 1.89 14.55 -0.89
CA TYR A 91 0.79 15.52 -0.77
C TYR A 91 0.25 15.58 0.67
N THR A 92 0.07 14.43 1.32
CA THR A 92 -0.39 14.34 2.71
C THR A 92 0.56 15.06 3.67
N LEU A 93 1.87 14.88 3.50
CA LEU A 93 2.89 15.55 4.31
C LEU A 93 2.82 17.07 4.15
N LEU A 94 2.65 17.55 2.92
CA LEU A 94 2.47 18.98 2.63
C LEU A 94 1.19 19.55 3.24
N LEU A 95 0.08 18.80 3.16
CA LEU A 95 -1.19 19.20 3.76
C LEU A 95 -1.07 19.36 5.28
N LYS A 96 -0.42 18.39 5.95
CA LYS A 96 -0.21 18.45 7.40
C LYS A 96 0.69 19.62 7.81
N ARG A 97 1.72 19.94 7.01
CA ARG A 97 2.56 21.13 7.22
C ARG A 97 1.76 22.43 7.16
N LYS A 98 0.77 22.52 6.26
CA LYS A 98 -0.10 23.72 6.17
C LYS A 98 -1.02 23.85 7.39
N SER A 99 -1.52 22.74 7.93
CA SER A 99 -2.39 22.72 9.11
C SER A 99 -1.67 23.03 10.44
N LEU A 100 -0.34 22.88 10.49
CA LEU A 100 0.47 23.15 11.69
C LEU A 100 0.99 24.59 11.77
N LYS A 101 0.71 25.42 10.76
CA LYS A 101 0.98 26.86 10.76
C LYS A 101 -0.28 27.61 11.16
#